data_AF-A0AAW9QTA3-F1
#
_entry.id   AF-A0AAW9QTA3-F1
#
_cell.length_a   1.000
_cell.length_b   1.000
_cell.length_c   1.000
_cell.angle_alpha   90.00
_cell.angle_beta   90.00
_cell.angle_gamma   90.00
#
_symmetry.space_group_name_H-M   'P 1'
#
loop_
_entity.id
_entity.type
_entity.pdbx_description
1 polymer ?
#
loop_
_entity_poly.entity_id
_entity_poly.type
_entity_poly.pdbx_seq_one_letter_code
_entity_poly.pdbx_strand_id
1 'polypeptide(L)'
;MTEIELKSIKGIDYTKLQDLLKQQQWKEADKETERVMLQVANRTEEGWLEAEDIDNFPCEDLRTIDQLWMKYSNGRFGFSVQAKIYCELGGTREYNEEIWNAFGDEVGWRVNNSWIYYYSYSGYSEVTFDLKAPQGHLPSDIWCGGEYSAGFQVEGLWVEGEMGKRRWLGGCWVEGFGRKVSGEVRGGGKVRNLFSRVETCEM
;
A
#
# COMPACT_ATOMS: atom_id res chain seq x y z
N MET A 1 26.98 -15.33 -1.81
CA MET A 1 25.67 -14.65 -1.86
C MET A 1 25.02 -15.03 -3.16
N THR A 2 23.84 -15.62 -3.14
CA THR A 2 23.10 -16.01 -4.34
C THR A 2 22.63 -14.75 -5.10
N GLU A 3 22.83 -14.70 -6.40
CA GLU A 3 22.26 -13.65 -7.25
C GLU A 3 20.73 -13.79 -7.29
N ILE A 4 20.01 -12.66 -7.38
CA ILE A 4 18.55 -12.69 -7.57
C ILE A 4 18.32 -12.85 -9.06
N GLU A 5 17.49 -13.82 -9.43
CA GLU A 5 17.00 -13.97 -10.80
C GLU A 5 15.93 -12.90 -11.07
N LEU A 6 16.17 -12.02 -12.04
CA LEU A 6 15.26 -10.92 -12.37
C LEU A 6 14.14 -11.42 -13.29
N LYS A 7 13.08 -12.01 -12.71
CA LYS A 7 11.95 -12.57 -13.45
C LYS A 7 10.85 -11.54 -13.69
N SER A 8 10.19 -11.63 -14.85
CA SER A 8 9.04 -10.81 -15.20
C SER A 8 8.13 -11.54 -16.17
N ILE A 9 6.83 -11.61 -15.85
CA ILE A 9 5.82 -12.14 -16.78
C ILE A 9 5.50 -11.10 -17.85
N LYS A 10 5.67 -9.81 -17.53
CA LYS A 10 5.39 -8.68 -18.43
C LYS A 10 6.60 -8.23 -19.26
N GLY A 11 7.76 -8.88 -19.09
CA GLY A 11 8.99 -8.51 -19.80
C GLY A 11 9.61 -7.21 -19.32
N ILE A 12 9.36 -6.82 -18.07
CA ILE A 12 9.94 -5.63 -17.43
C ILE A 12 11.40 -5.90 -17.05
N ASP A 13 12.27 -4.93 -17.36
CA ASP A 13 13.67 -4.97 -16.97
C ASP A 13 13.86 -4.34 -15.58
N TYR A 14 14.24 -5.19 -14.61
CA TYR A 14 14.52 -4.80 -13.23
C TYR A 14 15.99 -4.46 -12.95
N THR A 15 16.86 -4.46 -13.96
CA THR A 15 18.30 -4.23 -13.79
C THR A 15 18.57 -2.86 -13.17
N LYS A 16 17.87 -1.81 -13.63
CA LYS A 16 18.01 -0.47 -13.07
C LYS A 16 17.61 -0.41 -11.60
N LEU A 17 16.50 -1.04 -11.21
CA LEU A 17 16.08 -1.11 -9.81
C LEU A 17 17.13 -1.85 -8.96
N GLN A 18 17.63 -2.98 -9.45
CA GLN A 18 18.69 -3.75 -8.79
C GLN A 18 19.94 -2.90 -8.56
N ASP A 19 20.41 -2.18 -9.59
CA ASP A 19 21.62 -1.37 -9.52
C ASP A 19 21.48 -0.21 -8.53
N LEU A 20 20.33 0.46 -8.50
CA LEU A 20 20.04 1.53 -7.55
C LEU A 20 20.03 1.01 -6.12
N LEU A 21 19.36 -0.11 -5.87
CA LEU A 21 19.32 -0.75 -4.55
C LEU A 21 20.70 -1.23 -4.08
N LYS A 22 21.48 -1.83 -4.98
CA LYS A 22 22.85 -2.27 -4.72
C LYS A 22 23.78 -1.11 -4.34
N GLN A 23 23.56 0.07 -4.94
CA GLN A 23 24.27 1.31 -4.64
C GLN A 23 23.69 2.08 -3.46
N GLN A 24 22.63 1.56 -2.81
CA GLN A 24 21.93 2.22 -1.69
C GLN A 24 21.37 3.59 -2.07
N GLN A 25 21.00 3.78 -3.34
CA GLN A 25 20.31 4.97 -3.84
C GLN A 25 18.81 4.81 -3.59
N TRP A 26 18.42 4.83 -2.31
CA TRP A 26 17.09 4.45 -1.85
C TRP A 26 15.96 5.30 -2.44
N LYS A 27 16.19 6.60 -2.59
CA LYS A 27 15.19 7.52 -3.16
C LYS A 27 14.93 7.23 -4.63
N GLU A 28 16.00 7.05 -5.39
CA GLU A 28 15.92 6.72 -6.81
C GLU A 28 15.35 5.32 -7.03
N ALA A 29 15.69 4.36 -6.17
CA ALA A 29 15.10 3.02 -6.17
C ALA A 29 13.60 3.04 -5.88
N ASP A 30 13.14 3.91 -4.97
CA ASP A 30 11.71 4.07 -4.66
C ASP A 30 10.92 4.58 -5.87
N LYS A 31 11.43 5.62 -6.54
CA LYS A 31 10.85 6.14 -7.79
C LYS A 31 10.87 5.12 -8.91
N GLU A 32 11.97 4.38 -9.02
CA GLU A 32 12.09 3.33 -10.01
C GLU A 32 11.10 2.19 -9.74
N THR A 33 10.81 1.90 -8.46
CA THR A 33 9.80 0.93 -8.05
C THR A 33 8.41 1.35 -8.51
N GLU A 34 8.01 2.60 -8.27
CA GLU A 34 6.74 3.15 -8.80
C GLU A 34 6.69 3.00 -10.32
N ARG A 35 7.74 3.46 -11.02
CA ARG A 35 7.83 3.40 -12.48
C ARG A 35 7.63 1.98 -13.02
N VAL A 36 8.32 0.98 -12.48
CA VAL A 36 8.20 -0.41 -12.96
C VAL A 36 6.85 -1.01 -12.60
N MET A 37 6.27 -0.69 -11.44
CA MET A 37 4.94 -1.16 -11.08
C MET A 37 3.86 -0.63 -12.02
N LEU A 38 3.93 0.65 -12.38
CA LEU A 38 3.04 1.24 -13.39
C LEU A 38 3.23 0.60 -14.77
N GLN A 39 4.43 0.19 -15.14
CA GLN A 39 4.67 -0.54 -16.40
C GLN A 39 4.07 -1.94 -16.36
N VAL A 40 4.23 -2.68 -15.26
CA VAL A 40 3.65 -4.03 -15.10
C VAL A 40 2.13 -3.98 -15.24
N ALA A 41 1.50 -2.96 -14.66
CA ALA A 41 0.06 -2.75 -14.73
C ALA A 41 -0.43 -2.12 -16.05
N ASN A 42 0.48 -1.70 -16.95
CA ASN A 42 0.15 -0.91 -18.14
C ASN A 42 -0.62 0.39 -17.81
N ARG A 43 -0.15 1.09 -16.77
CA ARG A 43 -0.74 2.31 -16.19
C ARG A 43 0.23 3.50 -16.19
N THR A 44 1.19 3.49 -17.12
CA THR A 44 2.27 4.49 -17.15
C THR A 44 1.76 5.89 -17.53
N GLU A 45 0.70 5.97 -18.33
CA GLU A 45 0.12 7.26 -18.75
C GLU A 45 -0.73 7.88 -17.64
N GLU A 46 -1.42 7.03 -16.88
CA GLU A 46 -2.21 7.41 -15.71
C GLU A 46 -1.30 7.84 -14.57
N GLY A 47 -0.25 7.06 -14.29
CA GLY A 47 0.66 7.37 -13.18
C GLY A 47 0.14 6.89 -11.82
N TRP A 48 -0.96 6.12 -11.80
CA TRP A 48 -1.48 5.47 -10.60
C TRP A 48 -2.10 4.11 -10.89
N LEU A 49 -2.11 3.23 -9.88
CA LEU A 49 -2.78 1.93 -9.94
C LEU A 49 -4.20 2.05 -9.39
N GLU A 50 -5.14 1.41 -10.07
CA GLU A 50 -6.47 1.14 -9.54
C GLU A 50 -6.49 -0.17 -8.73
N ALA A 51 -7.55 -0.36 -7.97
CA ALA A 51 -7.73 -1.57 -7.20
C ALA A 51 -7.71 -2.86 -8.05
N GLU A 52 -8.25 -2.81 -9.27
CA GLU A 52 -8.22 -3.94 -10.21
C GLU A 52 -6.79 -4.24 -10.71
N ASP A 53 -5.95 -3.22 -10.89
CA ASP A 53 -4.55 -3.40 -11.26
C ASP A 53 -3.78 -4.13 -10.16
N ILE A 54 -4.06 -3.79 -8.90
CA ILE A 54 -3.47 -4.41 -7.72
C ILE A 54 -3.93 -5.87 -7.59
N ASP A 55 -5.25 -6.12 -7.69
CA ASP A 55 -5.82 -7.47 -7.59
C ASP A 55 -5.24 -8.41 -8.67
N ASN A 56 -4.95 -7.88 -9.86
CA ASN A 56 -4.42 -8.63 -11.00
C ASN A 56 -2.89 -8.54 -11.16
N PHE A 57 -2.19 -7.85 -10.26
CA PHE A 57 -0.75 -7.62 -10.39
C PHE A 57 0.00 -8.98 -10.45
N PRO A 58 0.86 -9.26 -11.44
CA PRO A 58 1.53 -10.55 -11.55
C PRO A 58 2.43 -10.85 -10.36
N CYS A 59 2.26 -12.04 -9.75
CA CYS A 59 3.05 -12.42 -8.58
C CYS A 59 4.55 -12.54 -8.86
N GLU A 60 4.94 -12.91 -10.08
CA GLU A 60 6.36 -13.03 -10.44
C GLU A 60 7.04 -11.67 -10.40
N ASP A 61 6.42 -10.66 -10.99
CA ASP A 61 6.88 -9.27 -11.00
C ASP A 61 6.91 -8.69 -9.57
N LEU A 62 5.86 -8.91 -8.76
CA LEU A 62 5.82 -8.45 -7.37
C LEU A 62 6.92 -9.10 -6.51
N ARG A 63 7.14 -10.41 -6.67
CA ARG A 63 8.20 -11.16 -5.98
C ARG A 63 9.58 -10.65 -6.37
N THR A 64 9.84 -10.36 -7.65
CA THR A 64 11.14 -9.85 -8.08
C THR A 64 11.43 -8.50 -7.43
N ILE A 65 10.45 -7.58 -7.41
CA ILE A 65 10.60 -6.27 -6.76
C ILE A 65 10.87 -6.44 -5.26
N ASP A 66 10.06 -7.25 -4.58
CA ASP A 66 10.19 -7.47 -3.14
C ASP A 66 11.52 -8.11 -2.73
N GLN A 67 11.96 -9.15 -3.46
CA GLN A 67 13.23 -9.82 -3.20
C GLN A 67 14.42 -8.88 -3.36
N LEU A 68 14.38 -7.96 -4.34
CA LEU A 68 15.39 -6.93 -4.51
C LEU A 68 15.45 -6.02 -3.29
N TRP A 69 14.32 -5.47 -2.87
CA TRP A 69 14.24 -4.62 -1.67
C TRP A 69 14.73 -5.34 -0.43
N MET A 70 14.27 -6.57 -0.18
CA MET A 70 14.69 -7.36 0.96
C MET A 70 16.19 -7.63 0.96
N LYS A 71 16.75 -8.06 -0.17
CA LYS A 71 18.18 -8.44 -0.23
C LYS A 71 19.09 -7.25 0.05
N TYR A 72 18.86 -6.12 -0.60
CA TYR A 72 19.78 -4.99 -0.49
C TYR A 72 19.56 -4.16 0.79
N SER A 73 18.39 -4.27 1.42
CA SER A 73 18.10 -3.65 2.72
C SER A 73 18.41 -4.54 3.93
N ASN A 74 18.97 -5.74 3.72
CA ASN A 74 19.18 -6.74 4.76
C ASN A 74 17.88 -7.12 5.50
N GLY A 75 16.81 -7.32 4.72
CA GLY A 75 15.48 -7.74 5.18
C GLY A 75 14.66 -6.64 5.86
N ARG A 76 15.08 -5.37 5.78
CA ARG A 76 14.39 -4.26 6.45
C ARG A 76 13.24 -3.69 5.63
N PHE A 77 13.34 -3.70 4.30
CA PHE A 77 12.41 -3.05 3.37
C PHE A 77 11.84 -4.07 2.40
N GLY A 78 10.67 -3.76 1.84
CA GLY A 78 9.91 -4.65 0.96
C GLY A 78 8.42 -4.67 1.28
N PHE A 79 7.63 -5.07 0.29
CA PHE A 79 6.18 -5.21 0.42
C PHE A 79 5.79 -6.39 1.32
N SER A 80 6.55 -7.48 1.32
CA SER A 80 6.36 -8.60 2.25
C SER A 80 6.57 -8.18 3.70
N VAL A 81 7.57 -7.32 3.93
CA VAL A 81 7.85 -6.74 5.25
C VAL A 81 6.70 -5.83 5.69
N GLN A 82 6.22 -4.95 4.81
CA GLN A 82 5.07 -4.08 5.07
C GLN A 82 3.79 -4.89 5.37
N ALA A 83 3.49 -5.89 4.53
CA ALA A 83 2.32 -6.74 4.69
C ALA A 83 2.35 -7.50 6.02
N LYS A 84 3.52 -8.03 6.42
CA LYS A 84 3.70 -8.68 7.71
C LYS A 84 3.39 -7.75 8.87
N ILE A 85 3.94 -6.54 8.88
CA ILE A 85 3.68 -5.53 9.93
C ILE A 85 2.19 -5.19 9.97
N TYR A 86 1.57 -4.96 8.82
CA TYR A 86 0.14 -4.67 8.73
C TYR A 86 -0.72 -5.80 9.31
N CYS A 87 -0.39 -7.06 8.99
CA CYS A 87 -1.07 -8.24 9.53
C CYS A 87 -0.88 -8.39 11.06
N GLU A 88 0.32 -8.14 11.58
CA GLU A 88 0.62 -8.21 13.02
C GLU A 88 -0.19 -7.18 13.83
N LEU A 89 -0.56 -6.05 13.21
CA LEU A 89 -1.45 -5.03 13.77
C LEU A 89 -2.95 -5.38 13.64
N GLY A 90 -3.28 -6.54 13.08
CA GLY A 90 -4.66 -7.00 12.86
C GLY A 90 -5.27 -6.52 11.55
N GLY A 91 -4.45 -6.03 10.60
CA GLY A 91 -4.87 -5.58 9.29
C GLY A 91 -5.59 -6.67 8.50
N THR A 92 -6.56 -6.26 7.69
CA THR A 92 -7.35 -7.15 6.83
C THR A 92 -7.55 -6.51 5.46
N ARG A 93 -8.34 -7.14 4.58
CA ARG A 93 -8.78 -6.53 3.31
C ARG A 93 -9.81 -5.41 3.50
N GLU A 94 -10.34 -5.23 4.70
CA GLU A 94 -11.30 -4.18 5.01
C GLU A 94 -10.58 -2.97 5.62
N TYR A 95 -10.99 -1.76 5.22
CA TYR A 95 -10.40 -0.57 5.81
C TYR A 95 -10.67 -0.54 7.30
N ASN A 96 -9.61 -0.32 8.07
CA ASN A 96 -9.72 0.10 9.44
C ASN A 96 -8.75 1.26 9.66
N GLU A 97 -9.30 2.44 9.92
CA GLU A 97 -8.53 3.66 10.12
C GLU A 97 -7.55 3.55 11.29
N GLU A 98 -7.96 2.94 12.40
CA GLU A 98 -7.10 2.78 13.58
C GLU A 98 -5.89 1.89 13.27
N ILE A 99 -6.11 0.79 12.56
CA ILE A 99 -5.03 -0.14 12.16
C ILE A 99 -4.14 0.51 11.09
N TRP A 100 -4.73 1.23 10.14
CA TRP A 100 -3.97 1.93 9.10
C TRP A 100 -3.07 3.04 9.68
N ASN A 101 -3.60 3.78 10.64
CA ASN A 101 -2.85 4.78 11.38
C ASN A 101 -1.72 4.15 12.21
N ALA A 102 -2.00 3.06 12.93
CA ALA A 102 -0.99 2.31 13.67
C ALA A 102 0.11 1.75 12.76
N PHE A 103 -0.26 1.25 11.57
CA PHE A 103 0.70 0.82 10.56
C PHE A 103 1.58 1.97 10.10
N GLY A 104 0.99 3.12 9.77
CA GLY A 104 1.73 4.33 9.39
C GLY A 104 2.68 4.80 10.48
N ASP A 105 2.31 4.67 11.77
CA ASP A 105 3.20 4.99 12.89
C ASP A 105 4.38 3.99 12.96
N GLU A 106 4.12 2.69 12.80
CA GLU A 106 5.12 1.62 12.89
C GLU A 106 6.16 1.69 11.76
N VAL A 107 5.73 1.94 10.52
CA VAL A 107 6.64 2.09 9.37
C VAL A 107 7.21 3.50 9.24
N GLY A 108 6.81 4.44 10.09
CA GLY A 108 7.31 5.81 10.10
C GLY A 108 6.77 6.71 8.99
N TRP A 109 5.59 6.44 8.47
CA TRP A 109 4.85 7.30 7.53
C TRP A 109 3.95 8.33 8.23
N ARG A 110 3.84 8.27 9.56
CA ARG A 110 3.12 9.25 10.36
C ARG A 110 4.01 9.80 11.46
N VAL A 111 4.00 11.12 11.60
CA VAL A 111 4.73 11.85 12.63
C VAL A 111 3.77 12.83 13.29
N ASN A 112 3.66 12.78 14.62
CA ASN A 112 2.73 13.62 15.39
C ASN A 112 1.27 13.57 14.87
N ASN A 113 0.80 12.36 14.54
CA ASN A 113 -0.53 12.08 13.94
C ASN A 113 -0.77 12.60 12.52
N SER A 114 0.26 13.14 11.85
CA SER A 114 0.17 13.62 10.47
C SER A 114 0.93 12.70 9.53
N TRP A 115 0.32 12.38 8.39
CA TRP A 115 0.97 11.64 7.31
C TRP A 115 2.08 12.49 6.68
N ILE A 116 3.22 11.86 6.42
CA ILE A 116 4.32 12.50 5.69
C ILE A 116 4.02 12.51 4.19
N TYR A 117 4.49 13.54 3.50
CA TYR A 117 4.32 13.66 2.05
C TYR A 117 5.62 13.32 1.33
N TYR A 118 5.51 12.49 0.29
CA TYR A 118 6.64 12.23 -0.59
C TYR A 118 7.08 13.51 -1.30
N TYR A 119 6.12 14.32 -1.74
CA TYR A 119 6.32 15.64 -2.34
C TYR A 119 5.57 16.69 -1.52
N SER A 120 6.23 17.34 -0.57
CA SER A 120 5.60 18.44 0.18
C SER A 120 5.54 19.73 -0.66
N TYR A 121 4.67 20.67 -0.27
CA TYR A 121 4.59 22.01 -0.90
C TYR A 121 5.92 22.79 -0.88
N SER A 122 6.84 22.45 0.02
CA SER A 122 8.16 23.05 0.12
C SER A 122 9.16 22.53 -0.93
N GLY A 123 8.76 21.51 -1.71
CA GLY A 123 9.62 20.82 -2.68
C GLY A 123 10.54 19.77 -2.06
N TYR A 124 10.53 19.63 -0.74
CA TYR A 124 11.29 18.60 -0.01
C TYR A 124 10.42 17.38 0.28
N SER A 125 11.03 16.21 0.24
CA SER A 125 10.40 14.96 0.67
C SER A 125 10.56 14.81 2.18
N GLU A 126 9.50 14.43 2.86
CA GLU A 126 9.52 14.14 4.31
C GLU A 126 9.90 12.68 4.60
N VAL A 127 10.05 11.86 3.55
CA VAL A 127 10.45 10.45 3.63
C VAL A 127 11.94 10.32 3.92
N THR A 128 12.29 9.37 4.80
CA THR A 128 13.69 9.08 5.15
C THR A 128 14.25 7.98 4.24
N PHE A 129 15.14 8.36 3.33
CA PHE A 129 15.74 7.45 2.34
C PHE A 129 17.09 6.88 2.81
N ASP A 130 17.10 6.22 3.96
CA ASP A 130 18.29 5.50 4.46
C ASP A 130 17.92 4.28 5.33
N LEU A 131 18.92 3.47 5.68
CA LEU A 131 18.74 2.25 6.47
C LEU A 131 18.39 2.48 7.95
N LYS A 132 18.45 3.73 8.46
CA LYS A 132 18.03 4.07 9.82
C LYS A 132 16.52 4.22 9.91
N ALA A 133 15.82 4.32 8.78
CA ALA A 133 14.36 4.33 8.75
C ALA A 133 13.77 3.05 9.39
N PRO A 134 12.54 3.12 9.91
CA PRO A 134 11.86 1.96 10.49
C PRO A 134 11.74 0.79 9.52
N GLN A 135 11.52 -0.41 10.07
CA GLN A 135 11.29 -1.59 9.24
C GLN A 135 9.99 -1.39 8.42
N GLY A 136 10.01 -1.77 7.14
CA GLY A 136 8.90 -1.56 6.22
C GLY A 136 8.75 -0.14 5.67
N HIS A 137 9.63 0.81 6.03
CA HIS A 137 9.50 2.22 5.60
C HIS A 137 9.52 2.41 4.07
N LEU A 138 10.28 1.58 3.36
CA LEU A 138 10.36 1.59 1.89
C LEU A 138 9.94 0.23 1.32
N PRO A 139 9.42 0.20 0.09
CA PRO A 139 9.12 1.34 -0.79
C PRO A 139 7.89 2.17 -0.34
N SER A 140 7.87 3.48 -0.63
CA SER A 140 6.88 4.44 -0.10
C SER A 140 6.15 5.28 -1.16
N ASP A 141 6.76 5.57 -2.30
CA ASP A 141 6.21 6.48 -3.32
C ASP A 141 4.83 6.01 -3.83
N ILE A 142 4.68 4.69 -4.01
CA ILE A 142 3.43 4.05 -4.45
C ILE A 142 2.26 4.27 -3.47
N TRP A 143 2.55 4.62 -2.20
CA TRP A 143 1.57 4.83 -1.13
C TRP A 143 1.39 6.31 -0.74
N CYS A 144 2.43 7.13 -0.94
CA CYS A 144 2.56 8.46 -0.33
C CYS A 144 2.45 9.64 -1.32
N GLY A 145 2.15 9.38 -2.61
CA GLY A 145 1.88 10.44 -3.60
C GLY A 145 0.50 11.09 -3.38
N GLY A 146 0.44 12.42 -3.28
CA GLY A 146 -0.80 13.14 -2.97
C GLY A 146 -1.97 12.86 -3.92
N GLU A 147 -3.21 12.93 -3.40
CA GLU A 147 -4.56 12.78 -4.01
C GLU A 147 -4.83 11.62 -5.00
N TYR A 148 -3.82 11.01 -5.62
CA TYR A 148 -3.95 10.03 -6.71
C TYR A 148 -2.98 8.83 -6.59
N SER A 149 -2.14 8.70 -5.55
CA SER A 149 -1.29 7.51 -5.44
C SER A 149 -2.07 6.26 -5.01
N ALA A 150 -1.57 5.12 -5.47
CA ALA A 150 -2.17 3.78 -5.52
C ALA A 150 -2.60 3.14 -4.18
N GLY A 151 -2.54 3.87 -3.06
CA GLY A 151 -2.75 3.30 -1.73
C GLY A 151 -4.19 3.08 -1.33
N PHE A 152 -5.14 3.89 -1.84
CA PHE A 152 -6.54 3.82 -1.43
C PHE A 152 -7.49 4.22 -2.56
N GLN A 153 -8.19 3.23 -3.12
CA GLN A 153 -9.44 3.49 -3.82
C GLN A 153 -10.60 3.10 -2.92
N VAL A 154 -11.26 4.10 -2.35
CA VAL A 154 -12.57 3.92 -1.70
C VAL A 154 -13.61 3.86 -2.81
N GLU A 155 -14.06 2.67 -3.20
CA GLU A 155 -15.24 2.54 -4.07
C GLU A 155 -16.47 3.11 -3.32
N GLY A 156 -16.96 4.29 -3.71
CA GLY A 156 -18.29 4.77 -3.30
C GLY A 156 -18.50 6.28 -3.28
N LEU A 157 -18.80 6.88 -4.44
CA LEU A 157 -19.53 8.16 -4.53
C LEU A 157 -20.38 8.18 -5.81
N TRP A 158 -21.55 7.54 -5.75
CA TRP A 158 -22.69 7.89 -6.62
C TRP A 158 -23.94 7.96 -5.75
N VAL A 159 -24.56 9.14 -5.71
CA VAL A 159 -25.90 9.35 -5.19
C VAL A 159 -26.82 9.41 -6.41
N GLU A 160 -27.61 8.36 -6.65
CA GLU A 160 -28.80 8.46 -7.49
C GLU A 160 -29.95 7.58 -6.95
N GLY A 161 -31.10 8.22 -6.76
CA GLY A 161 -32.40 7.69 -7.19
C GLY A 161 -33.12 6.66 -6.30
N GLU A 162 -34.34 7.00 -5.88
CA GLU A 162 -35.22 6.24 -5.00
C GLU A 162 -35.74 4.87 -5.52
N MET A 163 -36.09 4.01 -4.56
CA MET A 163 -37.36 3.25 -4.38
C MET A 163 -37.26 1.71 -4.36
N GLY A 164 -37.49 1.08 -3.20
CA GLY A 164 -37.91 -0.34 -3.17
C GLY A 164 -37.62 -1.20 -1.92
N LYS A 165 -38.45 -1.06 -0.89
CA LYS A 165 -39.03 -2.13 -0.03
C LYS A 165 -38.14 -3.30 0.46
N ARG A 166 -37.80 -3.25 1.77
CA ARG A 166 -37.61 -4.31 2.81
C ARG A 166 -37.44 -5.78 2.34
N ARG A 167 -36.49 -6.53 2.95
CA ARG A 167 -36.73 -7.45 4.09
C ARG A 167 -35.47 -8.26 4.49
N TRP A 168 -35.34 -8.39 5.81
CA TRP A 168 -34.44 -9.16 6.69
C TRP A 168 -34.19 -10.64 6.32
N LEU A 169 -33.05 -11.23 6.75
CA LEU A 169 -32.96 -12.49 7.54
C LEU A 169 -31.53 -12.80 8.06
N GLY A 170 -31.34 -12.67 9.38
CA GLY A 170 -30.31 -13.34 10.20
C GLY A 170 -29.16 -12.45 10.68
N GLY A 171 -29.01 -12.01 11.93
CA GLY A 171 -29.66 -12.34 13.21
C GLY A 171 -29.56 -11.17 14.22
N CYS A 172 -30.04 -11.40 15.44
CA CYS A 172 -30.72 -10.47 16.36
C CYS A 172 -29.94 -9.29 17.00
N TRP A 173 -30.72 -8.41 17.64
CA TRP A 173 -30.48 -7.01 18.06
C TRP A 173 -30.10 -6.78 19.55
N VAL A 174 -29.62 -5.54 19.82
CA VAL A 174 -29.34 -4.71 21.03
C VAL A 174 -30.33 -4.84 22.24
N GLU A 175 -30.03 -4.41 23.50
CA GLU A 175 -29.87 -3.02 24.00
C GLU A 175 -29.39 -2.86 25.47
N GLY A 176 -28.85 -1.67 25.79
CA GLY A 176 -28.68 -1.16 27.17
C GLY A 176 -28.19 0.30 27.31
N PHE A 177 -29.11 1.27 27.14
CA PHE A 177 -29.12 2.67 27.64
C PHE A 177 -28.05 3.72 27.22
N GLY A 178 -28.47 4.59 26.28
CA GLY A 178 -28.73 6.00 26.58
C GLY A 178 -27.58 7.01 26.66
N ARG A 179 -27.07 7.49 25.51
CA ARG A 179 -26.86 8.92 25.24
C ARG A 179 -26.54 9.15 23.75
N LYS A 180 -27.22 10.13 23.14
CA LYS A 180 -26.93 10.62 21.79
C LYS A 180 -25.45 11.02 21.71
N VAL A 181 -24.70 10.36 20.84
CA VAL A 181 -23.49 10.93 20.24
C VAL A 181 -23.79 11.06 18.76
N SER A 182 -23.78 12.30 18.30
CA SER A 182 -23.91 12.67 16.90
C SER A 182 -22.77 12.09 16.07
N GLY A 183 -23.12 11.46 14.94
CA GLY A 183 -22.19 11.14 13.86
C GLY A 183 -21.63 9.72 13.92
N GLU A 184 -22.43 8.74 13.52
CA GLU A 184 -21.91 7.39 13.22
C GLU A 184 -21.53 7.36 11.72
N VAL A 185 -20.25 7.53 11.41
CA VAL A 185 -19.72 7.20 10.08
C VAL A 185 -19.47 5.70 10.06
N ARG A 186 -20.42 4.93 9.54
CA ARG A 186 -20.17 3.53 9.14
C ARG A 186 -19.95 3.49 7.64
N GLY A 187 -18.70 3.72 7.24
CA GLY A 187 -18.23 3.54 5.86
C GLY A 187 -17.27 2.36 5.79
N GLY A 188 -17.80 1.14 5.67
CA GLY A 188 -16.99 -0.05 5.40
C GLY A 188 -16.59 -0.09 3.92
N GLY A 189 -15.57 0.68 3.53
CA GLY A 189 -14.91 0.55 2.24
C GLY A 189 -13.99 -0.67 2.24
N LYS A 190 -14.04 -1.50 1.19
CA LYS A 190 -13.04 -2.56 0.99
C LYS A 190 -11.71 -1.91 0.62
N VAL A 191 -10.65 -2.20 1.35
CA VAL A 191 -9.30 -1.75 0.99
C VAL A 191 -8.67 -2.86 0.18
N ARG A 192 -8.73 -2.70 -1.14
CA ARG A 192 -7.94 -3.52 -2.04
C ARG A 192 -6.54 -2.92 -2.09
N ASN A 193 -5.72 -3.26 -1.08
CA ASN A 193 -4.33 -2.84 -1.00
C ASN A 193 -3.39 -3.92 -1.57
N LEU A 194 -2.18 -3.49 -1.92
CA LEU A 194 -1.09 -4.38 -2.35
C LEU A 194 -0.75 -5.46 -1.31
N PHE A 195 -1.00 -5.24 -0.02
CA PHE A 195 -0.73 -6.24 1.03
C PHE A 195 -1.59 -7.50 0.85
N SER A 196 -2.85 -7.32 0.46
CA SER A 196 -3.71 -8.45 0.10
C SER A 196 -3.18 -9.21 -1.11
N ARG A 197 -2.49 -8.51 -2.03
CA ARG A 197 -1.86 -9.16 -3.18
C ARG A 197 -0.62 -9.94 -2.78
N VAL A 198 0.22 -9.40 -1.88
CA VAL A 198 1.37 -10.09 -1.28
C VAL A 198 0.94 -11.44 -0.67
N GLU A 199 -0.15 -11.44 0.11
CA GLU A 199 -0.70 -12.68 0.68
C GLU A 199 -1.10 -13.70 -0.40
N THR A 200 -1.86 -13.27 -1.41
CA THR A 200 -2.28 -14.16 -2.52
C THR A 200 -1.12 -14.63 -3.41
N CYS A 201 0.04 -13.97 -3.30
CA CYS A 201 1.27 -14.36 -3.97
C CYS A 201 2.18 -15.20 -3.07
N GLU A 202 1.74 -15.59 -1.87
CA GLU A 202 2.46 -16.48 -0.94
C GLU A 202 3.90 -16.00 -0.66
N MET A 203 4.03 -14.71 -0.38
CA MET A 203 5.29 -14.01 -0.12
C MET A 203 5.57 -13.82 1.37
#